data_AF-A0A239GQS4-F1
#
_entry.id   AF-A0A239GQS4-F1
#
_cell.length_a   1.000
_cell.length_b   1.000
_cell.length_c   1.000
_cell.angle_alpha   90.00
_cell.angle_beta   90.00
_cell.angle_gamma   90.00
#
_symmetry.space_group_name_H-M   'P 1'
#
loop_
_entity.id
_entity.type
_entity.pdbx_description
1 polymer ?
#
loop_
_entity_poly.entity_id
_entity_poly.type
_entity_poly.pdbx_seq_one_letter_code
_entity_poly.pdbx_strand_id
1 'polypeptide(L)'
;MMQHTAITESGNQAAETVGPATDSDTVVVHVQLRPRRGSARRCLAALAELGGAHPEVSFTLTGLGKDERVVRVTVGVELGPRTAVARFSPQAQAAYAFVSSLFTSLYDHMPVYTVEPGPAERAAAADLVARLASGPADDLGVPAPRRPTQSVPA
;
A
#
# COMPACT_ATOMS: atom_id res chain seq x y z
N MET A 1 61.00 18.84 10.04
CA MET A 1 59.85 19.76 10.04
C MET A 1 58.66 18.95 9.56
N MET A 2 57.83 18.47 10.50
CA MET A 2 56.73 17.53 10.25
C MET A 2 55.48 18.32 9.82
N GLN A 3 54.82 17.88 8.75
CA GLN A 3 53.57 18.47 8.26
C GLN A 3 52.38 17.76 8.92
N HIS A 4 51.50 18.52 9.58
CA HIS A 4 50.16 18.09 9.96
C HIS A 4 49.22 19.27 9.71
N THR A 5 48.27 19.15 8.78
CA THR A 5 47.08 20.02 8.80
C THR A 5 45.83 19.24 8.45
N ALA A 6 44.77 19.60 9.18
CA ALA A 6 43.58 18.85 9.52
C ALA A 6 42.63 18.49 8.36
N ILE A 7 41.88 17.44 8.66
CA ILE A 7 40.80 16.81 7.90
C ILE A 7 39.57 17.73 7.98
N THR A 8 38.90 17.96 6.84
CA THR A 8 37.67 18.76 6.75
C THR A 8 36.47 17.88 7.08
N GLU A 9 35.86 18.05 8.25
CA GLU A 9 34.54 17.48 8.58
C GLU A 9 33.45 18.49 8.19
N SER A 10 32.79 18.26 7.06
CA SER A 10 31.60 19.02 6.64
C SER A 10 30.34 18.39 7.26
N GLY A 11 30.07 18.73 8.52
CA GLY A 11 28.83 18.39 9.22
C GLY A 11 27.67 19.26 8.73
N ASN A 12 26.89 18.77 7.77
CA ASN A 12 25.61 19.38 7.38
C ASN A 12 24.49 18.88 8.32
N GLN A 13 24.43 19.42 9.53
CA GLN A 13 23.28 19.25 10.42
C GLN A 13 22.17 20.21 9.97
N ALA A 14 21.25 19.71 9.16
CA ALA A 14 19.95 20.34 8.98
C ALA A 14 19.08 20.00 10.20
N ALA A 15 19.11 20.90 11.18
CA ALA A 15 18.16 20.93 12.27
C ALA A 15 16.81 21.44 11.73
N GLU A 16 15.89 20.54 11.41
CA GLU A 16 14.49 20.91 11.21
C GLU A 16 13.75 20.82 12.54
N THR A 17 13.40 21.99 13.06
CA THR A 17 12.63 22.17 14.29
C THR A 17 11.16 22.04 13.91
N VAL A 18 10.52 20.91 14.26
CA VAL A 18 9.05 20.80 14.27
C VAL A 18 8.61 20.85 15.74
N GLY A 19 7.67 21.74 16.01
CA GLY A 19 7.24 22.18 17.35
C GLY A 19 6.61 21.11 18.25
N PRO A 20 6.09 21.49 19.43
CA PRO A 20 5.55 20.54 20.40
C PRO A 20 4.44 19.70 19.77
N ALA A 21 4.64 18.39 19.74
CA ALA A 21 3.70 17.40 19.26
C ALA A 21 2.39 17.48 20.04
N THR A 22 1.43 18.22 19.51
CA THR A 22 0.04 18.24 19.94
C THR A 22 -0.61 16.89 19.59
N ASP A 23 -1.05 16.18 20.63
CA ASP A 23 -2.00 15.05 20.66
C ASP A 23 -1.97 14.02 19.51
N SER A 24 -1.41 12.85 19.84
CA SER A 24 -1.62 11.53 19.19
C SER A 24 -1.05 11.33 17.78
N ASP A 25 0.27 11.32 17.66
CA ASP A 25 0.98 10.72 16.53
C ASP A 25 0.57 9.24 16.40
N THR A 26 -0.33 8.95 15.46
CA THR A 26 -0.85 7.60 15.20
C THR A 26 0.20 6.81 14.43
N VAL A 27 0.57 5.64 14.95
CA VAL A 27 1.60 4.80 14.34
C VAL A 27 0.98 3.99 13.21
N VAL A 28 1.55 4.09 12.02
CA VAL A 28 1.15 3.31 10.84
C VAL A 28 2.32 2.44 10.41
N VAL A 29 2.04 1.16 10.14
CA VAL A 29 2.99 0.23 9.53
C VAL A 29 2.64 0.08 8.05
N HIS A 30 3.62 0.30 7.18
CA HIS A 30 3.44 0.10 5.75
C HIS A 30 4.02 -1.26 5.32
N VAL A 31 3.17 -2.06 4.69
CA VAL A 31 3.55 -3.34 4.09
C VAL A 31 3.29 -3.29 2.59
N GLN A 32 4.32 -3.58 1.81
CA GLN A 32 4.24 -3.64 0.36
C GLN A 32 4.09 -5.07 -0.12
N LEU A 33 3.04 -5.31 -0.90
CA LEU A 33 2.81 -6.51 -1.67
C LEU A 33 3.32 -6.29 -3.09
N ARG A 34 3.96 -7.31 -3.65
CA ARG A 34 4.56 -7.34 -4.98
C ARG A 34 3.98 -8.46 -5.85
N PRO A 35 2.65 -8.49 -6.08
CA PRO A 35 2.07 -9.51 -6.94
C PRO A 35 2.67 -9.46 -8.36
N ARG A 36 2.91 -10.66 -8.91
CA ARG A 36 3.30 -10.81 -10.31
C ARG A 36 2.22 -10.23 -11.24
N ARG A 37 2.64 -9.83 -12.44
CA ARG A 37 1.74 -9.34 -13.49
C ARG A 37 0.62 -10.35 -13.75
N GLY A 38 -0.64 -9.91 -13.66
CA GLY A 38 -1.84 -10.77 -13.76
C GLY A 38 -2.41 -11.27 -12.43
N SER A 39 -1.64 -11.24 -11.34
CA SER A 39 -2.11 -11.67 -10.01
C SER A 39 -2.59 -10.51 -9.12
N ALA A 40 -2.49 -9.26 -9.58
CA ALA A 40 -2.87 -8.08 -8.79
C ALA A 40 -4.34 -8.13 -8.33
N ARG A 41 -5.27 -8.57 -9.18
CA ARG A 41 -6.68 -8.72 -8.80
C ARG A 41 -6.87 -9.75 -7.69
N ARG A 42 -6.19 -10.90 -7.79
CA ARG A 42 -6.23 -11.95 -6.75
C ARG A 42 -5.63 -11.45 -5.44
N CYS A 43 -4.54 -10.69 -5.50
CA CYS A 43 -3.93 -10.06 -4.34
C CYS A 43 -4.89 -9.10 -3.62
N LEU A 44 -5.63 -8.26 -4.36
CA LEU A 44 -6.61 -7.35 -3.76
C LEU A 44 -7.81 -8.09 -3.17
N ALA A 45 -8.29 -9.16 -3.83
CA ALA A 45 -9.36 -10.00 -3.31
C ALA A 45 -8.94 -10.69 -1.99
N ALA A 46 -7.76 -11.30 -1.97
CA ALA A 46 -7.23 -11.95 -0.77
C ALA A 46 -6.97 -10.94 0.37
N LEU A 47 -6.56 -9.70 0.05
CA LEU A 47 -6.44 -8.63 1.04
C LEU A 47 -7.81 -8.22 1.62
N ALA A 48 -8.86 -8.18 0.80
CA ALA A 48 -10.22 -7.89 1.26
C ALA A 48 -10.77 -9.02 2.16
N GLU A 49 -10.55 -10.29 1.78
CA GLU A 49 -10.88 -11.45 2.61
C GLU A 49 -10.15 -11.41 3.96
N LEU A 50 -8.85 -11.09 3.94
CA LEU A 50 -8.06 -10.96 5.16
C LEU A 50 -8.58 -9.82 6.06
N GLY A 51 -8.97 -8.70 5.47
CA GLY A 51 -9.61 -7.61 6.20
C GLY A 51 -10.93 -8.03 6.86
N GLY A 52 -11.75 -8.82 6.16
CA GLY A 52 -12.97 -9.39 6.74
C GLY A 52 -12.73 -10.33 7.93
N ALA A 53 -11.58 -10.99 7.97
CA ALA A 53 -11.18 -11.84 9.10
C ALA A 53 -10.63 -11.05 10.31
N HIS A 54 -10.33 -9.76 10.14
CA HIS A 54 -9.77 -8.87 11.16
C HIS A 54 -10.55 -7.55 11.24
N PRO A 55 -11.85 -7.58 11.61
CA PRO A 55 -12.74 -6.42 11.58
C PRO A 55 -12.32 -5.28 12.52
N GLU A 56 -11.52 -5.57 13.54
CA GLU A 56 -11.02 -4.61 14.52
C GLU A 56 -9.82 -3.78 14.03
N VAL A 57 -9.26 -4.11 12.86
CA VAL A 57 -8.05 -3.46 12.33
C VAL A 57 -8.40 -2.48 11.22
N SER A 58 -7.99 -1.22 11.42
CA SER A 58 -8.04 -0.18 10.39
C SER A 58 -6.82 -0.30 9.49
N PHE A 59 -7.05 -0.53 8.20
CA PHE A 59 -6.00 -0.49 7.19
C PHE A 59 -6.51 0.17 5.91
N THR A 60 -5.58 0.75 5.13
CA THR A 60 -5.88 1.42 3.88
C THR A 60 -4.87 1.06 2.80
N LEU A 61 -5.30 1.12 1.54
CA LEU A 61 -4.37 1.10 0.41
C LEU A 61 -3.71 2.49 0.32
N THR A 62 -2.48 2.61 0.80
CA THR A 62 -1.78 3.89 0.84
C THR A 62 -0.91 4.15 -0.37
N GLY A 63 -0.51 3.12 -1.14
CA GLY A 63 0.34 3.35 -2.31
C GLY A 63 0.12 2.33 -3.41
N LEU A 64 0.15 2.80 -4.66
CA LEU A 64 0.10 1.96 -5.84
C LEU A 64 1.19 2.36 -6.82
N GLY A 65 2.03 1.39 -7.19
CA GLY A 65 3.09 1.57 -8.16
C GLY A 65 3.19 0.37 -9.08
N LYS A 66 4.01 0.50 -10.12
CA LYS A 66 4.41 -0.62 -10.97
C LYS A 66 5.88 -0.49 -11.32
N ASP A 67 6.52 -1.64 -11.47
CA ASP A 67 7.83 -1.76 -12.10
C ASP A 67 7.70 -2.67 -13.34
N GLU A 68 8.80 -3.00 -14.02
CA GLU A 68 8.77 -3.75 -15.28
C GLU A 68 8.04 -5.11 -15.15
N ARG A 69 8.14 -5.76 -13.98
CA ARG A 69 7.66 -7.14 -13.77
C ARG A 69 6.55 -7.32 -12.74
N VAL A 70 6.34 -6.34 -11.86
CA VAL A 70 5.44 -6.47 -10.70
C VAL A 70 4.63 -5.21 -10.47
N VAL A 71 3.43 -5.39 -9.90
CA VAL A 71 2.65 -4.29 -9.30
C VAL A 71 3.09 -4.16 -7.85
N ARG A 72 3.22 -2.93 -7.35
CA ARG A 72 3.52 -2.62 -5.94
C ARG A 72 2.25 -2.08 -5.30
N VAL A 73 1.73 -2.80 -4.32
CA VAL A 73 0.53 -2.45 -3.56
C VAL A 73 0.97 -2.22 -2.12
N THR A 74 0.95 -0.98 -1.66
CA THR A 74 1.37 -0.63 -0.29
C THR A 74 0.15 -0.44 0.59
N VAL A 75 0.08 -1.22 1.66
CA VAL A 75 -0.99 -1.21 2.66
C VAL A 75 -0.47 -0.49 3.89
N GLY A 76 -1.20 0.53 4.37
CA GLY A 76 -0.96 1.15 5.67
C GLY A 76 -1.89 0.55 6.72
N VAL A 77 -1.31 -0.01 7.77
CA VAL A 77 -2.04 -0.60 8.90
C VAL A 77 -1.89 0.31 10.11
N GLU A 78 -3.00 0.78 10.66
CA GLU A 78 -2.99 1.68 11.82
C GLU A 78 -2.86 0.87 13.12
N LEU A 79 -1.80 1.12 13.88
CA LEU A 79 -1.55 0.49 15.18
C LEU A 79 -2.20 1.28 16.33
N GLY A 80 -2.63 2.51 16.05
CA GLY A 80 -3.18 3.44 17.02
C GLY A 80 -2.15 4.44 17.57
N PRO A 81 -2.52 5.23 18.59
CA PRO A 81 -1.65 6.26 19.16
C PRO A 81 -0.34 5.68 19.71
N ARG A 82 0.77 6.37 19.49
CA ARG A 82 2.11 5.91 19.92
C ARG A 82 2.21 5.49 21.39
N THR A 83 1.53 6.20 22.28
CA THR A 83 1.49 5.89 23.73
C THR A 83 0.72 4.60 24.03
N ALA A 84 -0.32 4.29 23.26
CA ALA A 84 -1.10 3.06 23.37
C ALA A 84 -0.35 1.86 22.78
N VAL A 85 0.42 2.08 21.70
CA VAL A 85 1.31 1.07 21.12
C VAL A 85 2.40 0.66 22.10
N ALA A 86 3.04 1.64 22.77
CA ALA A 86 4.07 1.37 23.79
C ALA A 86 3.56 0.48 24.95
N ARG A 87 2.25 0.47 25.19
CA ARG A 87 1.59 -0.33 26.22
C ARG A 87 0.96 -1.62 25.66
N PHE A 88 1.18 -1.95 24.39
CA PHE A 88 0.54 -3.07 23.70
C PHE A 88 -0.98 -3.08 23.90
N SER A 89 -1.64 -1.96 23.59
CA SER A 89 -3.10 -1.88 23.63
C SER A 89 -3.78 -2.97 22.79
N PRO A 90 -5.06 -3.31 23.06
CA PRO A 90 -5.80 -4.28 22.25
C PRO A 90 -5.79 -3.95 20.74
N GLN A 91 -5.91 -2.67 20.38
CA GLN A 91 -5.79 -2.21 18.99
C GLN A 91 -4.42 -2.57 18.39
N ALA A 92 -3.33 -2.27 19.11
CA ALA A 92 -1.99 -2.58 18.65
C ALA A 92 -1.77 -4.10 18.50
N GLN A 93 -2.26 -4.90 19.46
CA GLN A 93 -2.19 -6.37 19.39
C GLN A 93 -2.93 -6.92 18.16
N ALA A 94 -4.14 -6.43 17.90
CA ALA A 94 -4.90 -6.83 16.72
C ALA A 94 -4.21 -6.42 15.42
N ALA A 95 -3.68 -5.20 15.35
CA ALA A 95 -2.91 -4.73 14.20
C ALA A 95 -1.67 -5.60 13.95
N TYR A 96 -0.93 -6.00 15.00
CA TYR A 96 0.20 -6.91 14.86
C TYR A 96 -0.23 -8.31 14.38
N ALA A 97 -1.35 -8.82 14.89
CA ALA A 97 -1.91 -10.09 14.43
C ALA A 97 -2.29 -10.01 12.95
N PHE A 98 -2.94 -8.93 12.50
CA PHE A 98 -3.26 -8.69 11.10
C PHE A 98 -2.00 -8.64 10.22
N VAL A 99 -0.97 -7.90 10.64
CA VAL A 99 0.31 -7.86 9.91
C VAL A 99 0.92 -9.27 9.82
N SER A 100 0.93 -10.03 10.90
CA SER A 100 1.41 -11.42 10.88
C SER A 100 0.60 -12.30 9.90
N SER A 101 -0.72 -12.17 9.91
CA SER A 101 -1.60 -12.88 8.98
C SER A 101 -1.36 -12.44 7.53
N LEU A 102 -1.09 -11.17 7.28
CA LEU A 102 -0.74 -10.65 5.96
C LEU A 102 0.52 -11.32 5.42
N PHE A 103 1.58 -11.43 6.24
CA PHE A 103 2.82 -12.09 5.84
C PHE A 103 2.66 -13.60 5.58
N THR A 104 1.70 -14.23 6.25
CA THR A 104 1.43 -15.67 6.12
C THR A 104 0.50 -15.96 4.95
N SER A 105 -0.64 -15.29 4.87
CA SER A 105 -1.71 -15.53 3.91
C SER A 105 -1.43 -14.94 2.53
N LEU A 106 -0.66 -13.85 2.44
CA LEU A 106 -0.29 -13.21 1.18
C LEU A 106 1.16 -13.49 0.78
N TYR A 107 1.77 -14.55 1.32
CA TYR A 107 3.17 -14.92 1.06
C TYR A 107 3.53 -14.98 -0.43
N ASP A 108 2.63 -15.52 -1.26
CA ASP A 108 2.80 -15.61 -2.74
C ASP A 108 2.93 -14.25 -3.42
N HIS A 109 2.55 -13.17 -2.74
CA HIS A 109 2.67 -11.80 -3.21
C HIS A 109 3.91 -11.11 -2.64
N MET A 110 4.81 -11.83 -1.98
CA MET A 110 6.09 -11.33 -1.46
C MET A 110 5.92 -10.06 -0.60
N PRO A 111 5.19 -10.14 0.52
CA PRO A 111 5.02 -9.02 1.44
C PRO A 111 6.37 -8.59 2.01
N VAL A 112 6.61 -7.27 2.08
CA VAL A 112 7.80 -6.67 2.69
C VAL A 112 7.43 -5.41 3.46
N TYR A 113 8.08 -5.15 4.59
CA TYR A 113 7.98 -3.86 5.24
C TYR A 113 8.55 -2.77 4.35
N THR A 114 7.91 -1.60 4.36
CA THR A 114 8.37 -0.45 3.58
C THR A 114 8.11 0.84 4.34
N VAL A 115 8.68 1.93 3.85
CA VAL A 115 8.39 3.28 4.34
C VAL A 115 7.09 3.79 3.74
N GLU A 116 6.63 4.95 4.20
CA GLU A 116 5.47 5.60 3.59
C GLU A 116 5.68 5.80 2.07
N PRO A 117 4.69 5.45 1.23
CA PRO A 117 4.80 5.61 -0.22
C PRO A 117 4.89 7.08 -0.63
N GLY A 118 5.56 7.31 -1.77
CA GLY A 118 5.77 8.65 -2.30
C GLY A 118 4.46 9.30 -2.81
N PRO A 119 4.43 10.64 -3.00
CA PRO A 119 3.21 11.36 -3.36
C PRO A 119 2.50 10.83 -4.62
N ALA A 120 3.27 10.45 -5.65
CA ALA A 120 2.72 9.91 -6.89
C ALA A 120 2.04 8.54 -6.69
N GLU A 121 2.64 7.69 -5.85
CA GLU A 121 2.08 6.37 -5.52
C GLU A 121 0.83 6.49 -4.65
N ARG A 122 0.82 7.44 -3.71
CA ARG A 122 -0.35 7.79 -2.91
C ARG A 122 -1.49 8.31 -3.76
N ALA A 123 -1.20 9.21 -4.70
CA ALA A 123 -2.19 9.72 -5.65
C ALA A 123 -2.78 8.60 -6.54
N ALA A 124 -1.94 7.68 -7.01
CA ALA A 124 -2.40 6.53 -7.80
C ALA A 124 -3.27 5.56 -6.98
N ALA A 125 -2.97 5.35 -5.70
CA ALA A 125 -3.81 4.57 -4.80
C ALA A 125 -5.16 5.26 -4.58
N ALA A 126 -5.16 6.56 -4.29
CA ALA A 126 -6.38 7.34 -4.09
C ALA A 126 -7.29 7.32 -5.33
N ASP A 127 -6.73 7.49 -6.53
CA ASP A 127 -7.46 7.37 -7.79
C ASP A 127 -8.11 5.99 -7.95
N LEU A 128 -7.37 4.90 -7.68
CA LEU A 128 -7.91 3.56 -7.77
C LEU A 128 -9.08 3.37 -6.79
N VAL A 129 -8.91 3.76 -5.53
CA VAL A 129 -9.97 3.65 -4.50
C VAL A 129 -11.19 4.47 -4.90
N ALA A 130 -11.00 5.70 -5.40
CA ALA A 130 -12.10 6.53 -5.88
C ALA A 130 -12.86 5.87 -7.03
N ARG A 131 -12.16 5.31 -8.01
CA ARG A 131 -12.78 4.58 -9.15
C ARG A 131 -13.52 3.31 -8.72
N LEU A 132 -13.05 2.63 -7.68
CA LEU A 132 -13.75 1.47 -7.12
C LEU A 132 -15.02 1.89 -6.38
N ALA A 133 -14.97 3.02 -5.66
CA ALA A 133 -16.12 3.56 -4.93
C ALA A 133 -17.21 4.11 -5.87
N SER A 134 -16.85 4.61 -7.05
CA SER A 134 -17.82 5.08 -8.06
C SER A 134 -18.61 3.96 -8.75
N GLY A 135 -18.34 2.69 -8.45
CA GLY A 135 -18.98 1.54 -9.08
C GLY A 135 -18.52 1.33 -10.55
N PRO A 136 -18.94 0.23 -11.20
CA PRO A 136 -18.76 0.11 -12.64
C PRO A 136 -19.53 1.25 -13.30
N ALA A 137 -18.85 2.06 -14.12
CA ALA A 137 -19.53 2.84 -15.12
C ALA A 137 -20.27 1.84 -16.02
N ASP A 138 -21.58 1.73 -15.84
CA ASP A 138 -22.44 1.19 -16.88
C ASP A 138 -22.11 1.93 -18.17
N ASP A 139 -22.06 1.17 -19.26
CA ASP A 139 -22.01 1.65 -20.65
C ASP A 139 -20.63 1.94 -21.28
N LEU A 140 -19.79 0.91 -21.32
CA LEU A 140 -19.01 0.65 -22.54
C LEU A 140 -19.80 -0.34 -23.39
N GLY A 141 -20.66 0.20 -24.26
CA GLY A 141 -21.46 -0.55 -25.22
C GLY A 141 -20.67 -1.67 -25.89
N VAL A 142 -21.07 -2.90 -25.59
CA VAL A 142 -20.60 -4.10 -26.28
C VAL A 142 -20.98 -3.95 -27.76
N PRO A 143 -20.01 -3.92 -28.70
CA PRO A 143 -20.35 -3.97 -30.11
C PRO A 143 -21.06 -5.30 -30.37
N ALA A 144 -22.29 -5.22 -30.88
CA ALA A 144 -23.10 -6.40 -31.19
C ALA A 144 -22.29 -7.40 -32.06
N PRO A 145 -22.48 -8.72 -31.87
CA PRO A 145 -21.83 -9.71 -32.72
C PRO A 145 -22.18 -9.45 -34.19
N ARG A 146 -21.16 -9.26 -35.04
CA ARG A 146 -21.36 -9.19 -36.49
C ARG A 146 -21.96 -10.50 -36.97
N ARG A 147 -23.21 -10.46 -37.47
CA ARG A 147 -23.81 -11.61 -38.17
C ARG A 147 -22.95 -11.94 -39.39
N PRO A 148 -22.61 -13.21 -39.63
CA PRO A 148 -21.98 -13.61 -40.87
C PRO A 148 -22.95 -13.32 -42.03
N THR A 149 -22.45 -12.60 -43.04
CA THR A 149 -23.12 -12.41 -44.32
C THR A 149 -23.38 -13.76 -44.96
N GLN A 150 -24.65 -14.09 -45.13
CA GLN A 150 -25.12 -15.28 -45.83
C GLN A 150 -24.76 -15.11 -47.32
N SER A 151 -23.83 -15.93 -47.81
CA SER A 151 -23.47 -15.98 -49.23
C SER A 151 -24.61 -16.62 -50.02
N VAL A 152 -25.14 -15.89 -51.00
CA VAL A 152 -26.13 -16.37 -51.97
C VAL A 152 -25.42 -17.29 -52.98
N PRO A 153 -25.92 -18.51 -53.25
CA PRO A 153 -25.37 -19.35 -54.31
C PRO A 153 -25.94 -18.95 -55.68
N ALA A 154 -25.10 -19.15 -56.71
CA ALA A 154 -25.39 -18.94 -58.13
C ALA A 154 -26.34 -20.00 -58.72
#